data_AF-A0A6C0LEW0-F1
#
_entry.id   AF-A0A6C0LEW0-F1
#
_cell.length_a   1.000
_cell.length_b   1.000
_cell.length_c   1.000
_cell.angle_alpha   90.00
_cell.angle_beta   90.00
_cell.angle_gamma   90.00
#
_symmetry.space_group_name_H-M   'P 1'
#
loop_
_entity.id
_entity.type
_entity.pdbx_description
1 polymer ?
#
loop_
_entity_poly.entity_id
_entity_poly.type
_entity_poly.pdbx_seq_one_letter_code
_entity_poly.pdbx_strand_id
1 'polypeptide(L)'
;MEHQDFKTVVLNNITAKEKKVLDQNKKEVQKRISQKQVSSNDNEVVKVQADKKLGQLLSQARLAKGFKTQGDFIKELNQKTKLNISLQIYNKWENNKEVPTNEQIAKMEKVITVKLPRNKKIKIDN
;
A
#
# COMPACT_ATOMS: atom_id res chain seq x y z
N MET A 1 -48.37 -5.49 -29.64
CA MET A 1 -47.40 -6.07 -28.68
C MET A 1 -46.10 -6.21 -29.43
N GLU A 2 -45.10 -5.41 -29.11
CA GLU A 2 -43.75 -5.59 -29.67
C GLU A 2 -43.08 -6.75 -28.94
N HIS A 3 -42.60 -7.74 -29.71
CA HIS A 3 -41.88 -8.87 -29.16
C HIS A 3 -40.41 -8.49 -28.98
N GLN A 4 -39.85 -8.70 -27.79
CA GLN A 4 -38.43 -8.47 -27.51
C GLN A 4 -37.59 -9.57 -28.18
N ASP A 5 -36.71 -9.17 -29.11
CA ASP A 5 -35.69 -10.04 -29.70
C ASP A 5 -34.46 -10.15 -28.78
N PHE A 6 -34.22 -11.36 -28.26
CA PHE A 6 -33.01 -11.65 -27.50
C PHE A 6 -31.84 -11.97 -28.45
N LYS A 7 -30.81 -11.12 -28.46
CA LYS A 7 -29.55 -11.40 -29.16
C LYS A 7 -28.66 -12.35 -28.35
N THR A 8 -28.24 -13.44 -28.97
CA THR A 8 -27.26 -14.38 -28.41
C THR A 8 -25.88 -13.75 -28.29
N VAL A 9 -25.35 -13.69 -27.06
CA VAL A 9 -23.98 -13.25 -26.79
C VAL A 9 -23.04 -14.45 -26.88
N VAL A 10 -22.15 -14.45 -27.87
CA VAL A 10 -21.08 -15.45 -28.00
C VAL A 10 -19.86 -14.96 -27.22
N LEU A 11 -19.42 -15.73 -26.23
CA LEU A 11 -18.21 -15.46 -25.46
C LEU A 11 -17.02 -16.11 -26.17
N ASN A 12 -16.19 -15.29 -26.84
CA ASN A 12 -14.94 -15.77 -27.43
C ASN A 12 -13.92 -16.06 -26.31
N ASN A 13 -13.64 -17.33 -26.07
CA ASN A 13 -12.54 -17.74 -25.19
C ASN A 13 -11.20 -17.46 -25.88
N ILE A 14 -10.52 -16.41 -25.42
CA ILE A 14 -9.20 -15.98 -25.89
C ILE A 14 -8.19 -17.13 -25.68
N THR A 15 -7.52 -17.55 -26.75
CA THR A 15 -6.50 -18.62 -26.71
C THR A 15 -5.20 -18.13 -26.08
N ALA A 16 -4.42 -19.05 -25.50
CA ALA A 16 -3.24 -18.76 -24.67
C ALA A 16 -2.13 -17.92 -25.34
N LYS A 17 -2.11 -17.81 -26.68
CA LYS A 17 -1.13 -17.00 -27.40
C LYS A 17 -1.45 -15.49 -27.38
N GLU A 18 -2.73 -15.11 -27.30
CA GLU A 18 -3.15 -13.69 -27.24
C GLU A 18 -3.01 -13.09 -25.83
N LYS A 19 -3.01 -13.93 -24.78
CA LYS A 19 -2.77 -13.50 -23.39
C LYS A 19 -1.40 -12.82 -23.21
N LYS A 20 -0.35 -13.31 -23.89
CA LYS A 20 1.01 -12.75 -23.75
C LYS A 20 1.15 -11.34 -24.34
N VAL A 21 0.42 -11.01 -25.41
CA VAL A 21 0.45 -9.69 -26.04
C VAL A 21 -0.32 -8.66 -25.20
N LEU A 22 -1.44 -9.07 -24.58
CA LEU A 22 -2.22 -8.22 -23.68
C LEU A 22 -1.48 -7.90 -22.37
N ASP A 23 -0.71 -8.86 -21.82
CA ASP A 23 0.06 -8.66 -20.59
C ASP A 23 1.20 -7.65 -20.74
N GLN A 24 1.81 -7.56 -21.93
CA GLN A 24 2.84 -6.56 -22.21
C GLN A 24 2.26 -5.15 -22.31
N ASN A 25 1.07 -4.99 -22.92
CA ASN A 25 0.41 -3.69 -23.02
C ASN A 25 -0.15 -3.19 -21.67
N LYS A 26 -0.64 -4.10 -20.80
CA LYS A 26 -1.12 -3.72 -19.46
C LYS A 26 -0.02 -3.18 -18.54
N LYS A 27 1.23 -3.63 -18.69
CA LYS A 27 2.36 -3.13 -17.90
C LYS A 27 2.75 -1.70 -18.28
N GLU A 28 2.54 -1.28 -19.52
CA GLU A 28 2.84 0.08 -19.96
C GLU A 28 1.74 1.08 -19.53
N VAL A 29 0.47 0.69 -19.65
CA VAL A 29 -0.67 1.53 -19.24
C VAL A 29 -0.69 1.75 -17.72
N GLN A 30 -0.30 0.76 -16.90
CA GLN A 30 -0.24 0.92 -15.45
C GLN A 30 0.91 1.81 -14.95
N LYS A 31 1.95 2.06 -15.76
CA LYS A 31 2.98 3.05 -15.39
C LYS A 31 2.48 4.50 -15.51
N ARG A 32 1.47 4.77 -16.34
CA ARG A 32 0.91 6.12 -16.52
C ARG A 32 -0.23 6.47 -15.56
N ILE A 33 -0.82 5.49 -14.88
CA ILE A 33 -1.95 5.70 -13.95
C ILE A 33 -1.48 6.11 -12.54
N SER A 34 -0.18 6.04 -12.24
CA SER A 34 0.38 6.45 -10.93
C SER A 34 0.73 7.95 -10.83
N GLN A 35 0.32 8.76 -11.81
CA GLN A 35 0.43 10.23 -11.76
C GLN A 35 -0.96 10.87 -11.87
N LYS A 36 -1.91 10.43 -11.03
CA LYS A 36 -3.01 11.33 -10.67
C LYS A 36 -2.42 12.35 -9.70
N GLN A 37 -1.86 13.42 -10.28
CA GLN A 37 -1.55 14.65 -9.56
C GLN A 37 -2.84 15.06 -8.86
N VAL A 38 -2.81 15.06 -7.53
CA VAL A 38 -3.86 15.68 -6.73
C VAL A 38 -3.68 17.18 -6.95
N SER A 39 -4.49 17.74 -7.83
CA SER A 39 -4.67 19.18 -7.96
C SER A 39 -5.22 19.70 -6.63
N SER A 40 -4.33 20.05 -5.71
CA SER A 40 -4.68 20.86 -4.56
C SER A 40 -4.22 22.27 -4.91
N ASN A 41 -5.19 23.17 -5.00
CA ASN A 41 -4.95 24.59 -5.00
C ASN A 41 -4.10 24.98 -3.77
N ASP A 42 -3.31 26.02 -3.96
CA ASP A 42 -2.43 26.71 -3.01
C ASP A 42 -1.06 26.08 -2.71
N ASN A 43 -0.04 26.90 -2.99
CA ASN A 43 1.41 26.69 -2.89
C ASN A 43 1.92 26.34 -1.47
N GLU A 44 1.51 25.23 -0.88
CA GLU A 44 2.14 24.71 0.34
C GLU A 44 2.58 23.25 0.13
N VAL A 45 3.89 23.02 -0.03
CA VAL A 45 4.47 21.67 -0.10
C VAL A 45 4.48 21.06 1.31
N VAL A 46 3.34 20.52 1.75
CA VAL A 46 3.27 19.80 3.03
C VAL A 46 3.92 18.43 2.88
N LYS A 47 5.19 18.30 3.27
CA LYS A 47 5.85 16.97 3.34
C LYS A 47 5.46 16.29 4.65
N VAL A 48 4.97 15.06 4.54
CA VAL A 48 4.81 14.16 5.68
C VAL A 48 6.19 13.57 5.98
N GLN A 49 6.86 14.08 7.01
CA GLN A 49 8.12 13.54 7.47
C GLN A 49 7.86 12.56 8.62
N ALA A 50 8.24 11.29 8.44
CA ALA A 50 8.31 10.36 9.56
C ALA A 50 9.51 10.70 10.45
N ASP A 51 9.40 10.31 11.72
CA ASP A 51 10.55 10.26 12.60
C ASP A 51 11.59 9.29 12.01
N LYS A 52 12.85 9.72 11.90
CA LYS A 52 13.97 8.91 11.38
C LYS A 52 14.14 7.59 12.16
N LYS A 53 13.62 7.52 13.38
CA LYS A 53 13.68 6.35 14.27
C LYS A 53 12.52 5.38 14.09
N LEU A 54 11.48 5.71 13.31
CA LEU A 54 10.29 4.87 13.19
C LEU A 54 10.62 3.46 12.68
N GLY A 55 11.43 3.34 11.62
CA GLY A 55 11.82 2.04 11.07
C GLY A 55 12.62 1.18 12.06
N GLN A 56 13.51 1.81 12.85
CA GLN A 56 14.27 1.12 13.90
C GLN A 56 13.36 0.64 15.03
N LEU A 57 12.42 1.48 15.47
CA LEU A 57 11.44 1.14 16.50
C LEU A 57 10.51 0.00 16.04
N LEU A 58 10.10 -0.02 14.77
CA LEU A 58 9.30 -1.10 14.20
C LEU A 58 10.05 -2.44 14.26
N SER A 59 11.33 -2.46 13.85
CA SER A 59 12.15 -3.66 13.92
C SER A 59 12.34 -4.14 15.36
N GLN A 60 12.64 -3.22 16.30
CA GLN A 60 12.77 -3.55 17.71
C GLN A 60 11.47 -4.07 18.31
N ALA A 61 10.33 -3.43 18.04
CA ALA A 61 9.03 -3.84 18.55
C ALA A 61 8.61 -5.21 18.00
N ARG A 62 8.93 -5.49 16.73
CA ARG A 62 8.72 -6.80 16.10
C ARG A 62 9.51 -7.89 16.83
N LEU A 63 10.79 -7.65 17.07
CA LEU A 63 11.67 -8.57 17.80
C LEU A 63 11.21 -8.76 19.27
N ALA A 64 10.82 -7.68 19.94
CA ALA A 64 10.32 -7.71 21.31
C ALA A 64 9.02 -8.52 21.44
N LYS A 65 8.18 -8.55 20.41
CA LYS A 65 6.97 -9.37 20.36
C LYS A 65 7.24 -10.84 20.01
N GLY A 66 8.48 -11.19 19.65
CA GLY A 66 8.89 -12.56 19.34
C GLY A 66 8.84 -12.95 17.86
N PHE A 67 8.53 -12.01 16.96
CA PHE A 67 8.50 -12.29 15.52
C PHE A 67 9.92 -12.28 14.96
N LYS A 68 10.47 -13.45 14.65
CA LYS A 68 11.82 -13.59 14.07
C LYS A 68 11.89 -13.02 12.65
N THR A 69 10.88 -13.28 11.83
CA THR A 69 10.83 -12.82 10.44
C THR A 69 9.83 -11.65 10.28
N GLN A 70 10.10 -10.78 9.31
CA GLN A 70 9.15 -9.73 8.90
C GLN A 70 7.85 -10.35 8.35
N GLY A 71 7.94 -11.49 7.63
CA GLY A 71 6.80 -12.16 7.03
C GLY A 71 5.76 -12.64 8.06
N ASP A 72 6.22 -13.21 9.17
CA ASP A 72 5.33 -13.69 10.24
C ASP A 72 4.59 -12.54 10.91
N PHE A 73 5.29 -11.44 11.19
CA PHE A 73 4.68 -10.23 11.71
C PHE A 73 3.59 -9.68 10.77
N ILE A 74 3.85 -9.66 9.47
CA ILE A 74 2.89 -9.13 8.49
C ILE A 74 1.66 -10.02 8.36
N LYS A 75 1.82 -11.34 8.39
CA LYS A 75 0.68 -12.27 8.41
C LYS A 75 -0.21 -12.00 9.62
N GLU A 76 0.39 -11.90 10.81
CA GLU A 76 -0.31 -11.57 12.06
C GLU A 76 -1.00 -10.20 11.97
N LEU A 77 -0.27 -9.18 11.49
CA LEU A 77 -0.77 -7.81 11.33
C LEU A 77 -1.99 -7.80 10.41
N ASN A 78 -1.90 -8.45 9.25
CA ASN A 78 -2.97 -8.50 8.27
C ASN A 78 -4.18 -9.25 8.81
N GLN A 79 -3.96 -10.35 9.53
CA GLN A 79 -5.04 -11.11 10.16
C GLN A 79 -5.78 -10.28 11.22
N LYS A 80 -5.05 -9.56 12.09
CA LYS A 80 -5.64 -8.77 13.18
C LYS A 80 -6.25 -7.44 12.74
N THR A 81 -5.67 -6.81 11.72
CA THR A 81 -5.98 -5.40 11.40
C THR A 81 -6.58 -5.19 10.01
N LYS A 82 -6.66 -6.24 9.19
CA LYS A 82 -7.16 -6.21 7.81
C LYS A 82 -6.49 -5.16 6.92
N LEU A 83 -5.24 -4.81 7.24
CA LEU A 83 -4.46 -3.81 6.50
C LEU A 83 -3.96 -4.30 5.14
N ASN A 84 -3.87 -5.61 4.94
CA ASN A 84 -3.39 -6.26 3.71
C ASN A 84 -2.06 -5.66 3.18
N ILE A 85 -1.09 -5.48 4.07
CA ILE A 85 0.24 -4.97 3.75
C ILE A 85 1.10 -6.10 3.19
N SER A 86 1.90 -5.79 2.17
CA SER A 86 2.88 -6.72 1.61
C SER A 86 4.23 -6.63 2.32
N LEU A 87 5.02 -7.70 2.24
CA LEU A 87 6.39 -7.73 2.78
C LEU A 87 7.28 -6.62 2.23
N GLN A 88 7.10 -6.28 0.95
CA GLN A 88 7.89 -5.24 0.29
C GLN A 88 7.61 -3.86 0.88
N ILE A 89 6.34 -3.54 1.16
CA ILE A 89 5.94 -2.26 1.76
C ILE A 89 6.51 -2.15 3.17
N TYR A 90 6.32 -3.18 3.99
CA TYR A 90 6.83 -3.20 5.36
C TYR A 90 8.36 -3.08 5.41
N ASN A 91 9.08 -3.76 4.51
CA ASN A 91 10.53 -3.64 4.42
C ASN A 91 10.97 -2.20 4.10
N LYS A 92 10.23 -1.46 3.27
CA LYS A 92 10.51 -0.04 3.03
C LYS A 92 10.30 0.81 4.28
N TRP A 93 9.31 0.48 5.11
CA TRP A 93 9.06 1.17 6.38
C TRP A 93 10.18 0.94 7.39
N GLU A 94 10.64 -0.31 7.58
CA GLU A 94 11.77 -0.60 8.47
C GLU A 94 13.07 0.10 8.00
N ASN A 95 13.26 0.24 6.69
CA ASN A 95 14.40 0.95 6.11
C ASN A 95 14.21 2.47 5.98
N ASN A 96 13.12 3.04 6.51
CA ASN A 96 12.76 4.47 6.40
C ASN A 96 12.74 5.01 4.95
N LYS A 97 12.54 4.14 3.95
CA LYS A 97 12.41 4.52 2.53
C LYS A 97 11.01 5.02 2.20
N GLU A 98 10.03 4.56 2.97
CA GLU A 98 8.63 4.92 2.84
C GLU A 98 8.03 5.08 4.24
N VAL A 99 6.99 5.91 4.37
CA VAL A 99 6.39 6.26 5.64
C VAL A 99 4.98 5.68 5.73
N PRO A 100 4.66 4.85 6.74
CA PRO A 100 3.30 4.36 6.94
C PRO A 100 2.38 5.50 7.39
N THR A 101 1.11 5.49 6.99
CA THR A 101 0.09 6.43 7.44
C THR A 101 -0.19 6.30 8.94
N ASN A 102 -0.61 7.38 9.60
CA ASN A 102 -0.95 7.36 11.04
C ASN A 102 -1.99 6.28 11.43
N GLU A 103 -2.92 5.94 10.53
CA GLU A 103 -3.85 4.82 10.74
C GLU A 103 -3.14 3.46 10.73
N GLN A 104 -2.20 3.25 9.81
CA GLN A 104 -1.39 2.03 9.74
C GLN A 104 -0.52 1.89 10.99
N ILE A 105 0.09 3.00 11.44
CA ILE A 105 0.83 3.06 12.70
C ILE A 105 -0.06 2.64 13.86
N ALA A 106 -1.24 3.24 14.02
CA ALA A 106 -2.16 2.91 15.11
C ALA A 106 -2.59 1.43 15.13
N LYS A 107 -2.73 0.82 13.95
CA LYS A 107 -3.04 -0.61 13.82
C LYS A 107 -1.82 -1.48 14.15
N MET A 108 -0.62 -1.09 13.74
CA MET A 108 0.63 -1.75 14.15
C MET A 108 0.82 -1.71 15.67
N GLU A 109 0.57 -0.55 16.30
CA GLU A 109 0.61 -0.36 17.77
C GLU A 109 -0.27 -1.38 18.51
N LYS A 110 -1.46 -1.71 17.98
CA LYS A 110 -2.35 -2.72 18.58
C LYS A 110 -1.73 -4.13 18.59
N VAL A 111 -0.96 -4.48 17.55
CA VAL A 111 -0.38 -5.83 17.41
C VAL A 111 0.90 -5.96 18.21
N ILE A 112 1.79 -4.97 18.13
CA ILE A 112 3.07 -4.96 18.86
C ILE A 112 2.93 -4.52 20.31
N THR A 113 1.82 -3.88 20.67
CA THR A 113 1.50 -3.39 22.02
C THR A 113 2.48 -2.31 22.52
N VAL A 114 3.15 -1.60 21.60
CA VAL A 114 4.12 -0.53 21.85
C VAL A 114 3.65 0.72 21.12
N LYS A 115 3.81 1.90 21.72
CA LYS A 115 3.53 3.17 21.05
C LYS A 115 4.63 3.55 20.08
N LEU A 116 4.22 3.98 18.89
CA LEU A 116 5.11 4.40 17.81
C LEU A 116 4.96 5.90 17.55
N PRO A 117 6.04 6.60 17.14
CA PRO A 117 5.95 8.00 16.78
C PRO A 117 5.04 8.17 15.55
N ARG A 118 4.03 9.03 15.68
CA ARG A 118 3.12 9.37 14.57
C ARG A 118 3.74 10.44 13.67
N ASN A 119 3.40 10.39 12.40
CA ASN A 119 3.87 11.38 11.44
C ASN A 119 3.23 12.74 11.73
N LYS A 120 4.07 13.78 11.71
CA LYS A 120 3.65 15.18 11.83
C LYS A 120 3.62 15.81 10.45
N LYS A 121 2.64 16.67 10.20
CA LYS A 121 2.63 17.53 9.02
C LYS A 121 3.59 18.69 9.31
N ILE A 122 4.59 18.86 8.46
CA ILE A 122 5.51 19.99 8.57
C ILE A 122 5.22 20.90 7.38
N LYS A 123 4.95 22.18 7.66
CA LYS A 123 4.93 23.21 6.63
C LYS A 123 6.37 23.48 6.23
N ILE A 124 6.65 23.42 4.94
CA ILE A 124 7.91 23.92 4.40
C ILE A 124 7.63 25.35 4.01
N ASP A 125 7.98 26.29 4.89
CA ASP A 125 8.13 27.69 4.48
C ASP A 125 9.37 27.75 3.59
N ASN A 126 9.17 28.21 2.36
CA ASN A 126 10.20 28.37 1.35
C ASN A 126 10.88 29.73 1.52
#